data_AF-A0AA39ML73-F1
#
_entry.id   AF-A0AA39ML73-F1
#
_cell.length_a   1.000
_cell.length_b   1.000
_cell.length_c   1.000
_cell.angle_alpha   90.00
_cell.angle_beta   90.00
_cell.angle_gamma   90.00
#
_symmetry.space_group_name_H-M   'P 1'
#
loop_
_entity.id
_entity.type
_entity.pdbx_description
1 polymer ?
#
loop_
_entity_poly.entity_id
_entity_poly.type
_entity_poly.pdbx_seq_one_letter_code
_entity_poly.pdbx_strand_id
1 'polypeptide(L)'
;MAESINGRSSDDQLLALGKYYIQRLLRIKAAKGPTPPPSEHPSRPDLDDVQELRKYITRQASLNHSTAKQAALVRDGFHCMIKTHLYDAQYFERNWSTIIAQDPGWDVGTLRCTHIFPEGLNLHLEVPHEWVASVWSAIGMFSIHMKELNGAGIHRLENILTLSPSLHDFFDQLALWLEAVVFNLVSWLQYFS
;
A
#
# COMPACT_ATOMS: atom_id res chain seq x y z
N MET A 1 -10.81 16.22 2.23
CA MET A 1 -10.49 16.65 0.85
C MET A 1 -11.66 17.31 0.13
N ALA A 2 -12.81 16.63 -0.04
CA ALA A 2 -13.98 17.21 -0.70
C ALA A 2 -14.45 18.51 -0.02
N GLU A 3 -14.52 18.52 1.32
CA GLU A 3 -14.81 19.74 2.10
C GLU A 3 -13.77 20.85 1.90
N SER A 4 -12.48 20.50 1.79
CA SER A 4 -11.39 21.44 1.61
C SER A 4 -11.39 22.11 0.23
N ILE A 5 -11.93 21.42 -0.78
CA ILE A 5 -12.14 21.90 -2.16
C ILE A 5 -13.44 22.70 -2.23
N ASN A 6 -14.55 22.13 -1.74
CA ASN A 6 -15.87 22.76 -1.75
C ASN A 6 -15.95 24.02 -0.86
N GLY A 7 -15.05 24.16 0.11
CA GLY A 7 -14.91 25.36 0.94
C GLY A 7 -14.13 26.51 0.30
N ARG A 8 -13.69 26.39 -0.96
CA ARG A 8 -12.98 27.46 -1.68
C ARG A 8 -13.91 28.18 -2.63
N SER A 9 -13.86 29.51 -2.59
CA SER A 9 -14.80 30.38 -3.31
C SER A 9 -14.21 31.01 -4.57
N SER A 10 -12.94 30.75 -4.89
CA SER A 10 -12.28 31.27 -6.09
C SER A 10 -11.26 30.31 -6.69
N ASP A 11 -11.02 30.47 -8.00
CA ASP A 11 -10.03 29.70 -8.75
C ASP A 11 -8.61 29.91 -8.21
N ASP A 12 -8.29 31.10 -7.71
CA ASP A 12 -6.98 31.38 -7.09
C ASP A 12 -6.77 30.55 -5.81
N GLN A 13 -7.82 30.38 -5.00
CA GLN A 13 -7.75 29.55 -3.80
C GLN A 13 -7.62 28.07 -4.16
N LEU A 14 -8.31 27.61 -5.21
CA LEU A 14 -8.17 26.25 -5.72
C LEU A 14 -6.77 25.99 -6.29
N LEU A 15 -6.22 26.95 -7.05
CA LEU A 15 -4.88 26.88 -7.60
C LEU A 15 -3.81 26.85 -6.49
N ALA A 16 -3.97 27.67 -5.45
CA ALA A 16 -3.08 27.67 -4.30
C ALA A 16 -3.14 26.32 -3.55
N LEU A 17 -4.33 25.77 -3.36
CA LEU A 17 -4.52 24.45 -2.74
C LEU A 17 -3.90 23.32 -3.58
N GLY A 18 -4.10 23.35 -4.91
CA GLY A 18 -3.47 22.40 -5.83
C GLY A 18 -1.95 22.44 -5.78
N LYS A 19 -1.37 23.66 -5.83
CA LYS A 19 0.09 23.86 -5.66
C LYS A 19 0.59 23.33 -4.31
N TYR A 20 -0.17 23.55 -3.25
CA TYR A 20 0.15 23.03 -1.92
C TYR A 20 0.21 21.49 -1.90
N TYR A 21 -0.80 20.81 -2.45
CA TYR A 21 -0.77 19.35 -2.54
C TYR A 21 0.38 18.81 -3.40
N ILE A 22 0.64 19.42 -4.57
CA ILE A 22 1.74 19.03 -5.45
C ILE A 22 3.09 19.15 -4.74
N GLN A 23 3.33 20.29 -4.08
CA GLN A 23 4.61 20.55 -3.42
C GLN A 23 4.83 19.71 -2.18
N ARG A 24 3.77 19.39 -1.43
CA ARG A 24 3.89 18.70 -0.14
C ARG A 24 3.69 17.20 -0.23
N LEU A 25 2.77 16.69 -1.05
CA LEU A 25 2.50 15.24 -1.12
C LEU A 25 3.27 14.56 -2.26
N LEU A 26 3.24 15.12 -3.46
CA LEU A 26 3.82 14.43 -4.64
C LEU A 26 5.36 14.41 -4.59
N ARG A 27 5.99 15.44 -3.99
CA ARG A 27 7.45 15.46 -3.81
C ARG A 27 7.98 14.32 -2.93
N ILE A 28 7.18 13.81 -1.99
CA ILE A 28 7.61 12.73 -1.09
C ILE A 28 7.71 11.40 -1.87
N LYS A 29 6.79 11.18 -2.81
CA LYS A 29 6.82 10.02 -3.69
C LYS A 29 7.98 10.07 -4.68
N ALA A 30 8.26 11.25 -5.25
CA ALA A 30 9.34 11.45 -6.20
C ALA A 30 10.76 11.42 -5.57
N ALA A 31 10.90 11.70 -4.27
CA ALA A 31 12.20 11.79 -3.59
C ALA A 31 12.70 10.45 -3.00
N LYS A 32 11.98 9.33 -3.25
CA LYS A 32 12.27 8.05 -2.62
C LYS A 32 13.56 7.45 -3.19
N GLY A 33 14.54 7.22 -2.33
CA GLY A 33 15.74 6.43 -2.66
C GLY A 33 15.43 4.93 -2.79
N PRO A 34 16.41 4.11 -3.18
CA PRO A 34 16.21 2.67 -3.36
C PRO A 34 15.66 2.01 -2.08
N THR A 35 14.61 1.22 -2.21
CA THR A 35 14.10 0.37 -1.12
C THR A 35 15.23 -0.57 -0.67
N PRO A 36 15.53 -0.67 0.65
CA PRO A 36 16.56 -1.56 1.14
C PRO A 36 16.27 -3.02 0.70
N PRO A 37 17.32 -3.82 0.45
CA PRO A 37 17.16 -5.19 -0.01
C PRO A 37 16.36 -6.01 1.02
N PRO A 38 15.54 -6.97 0.57
CA PRO A 38 14.76 -7.82 1.47
C PRO A 38 15.69 -8.53 2.46
N SER A 39 15.36 -8.48 3.76
CA SER A 39 15.98 -9.37 4.73
C SER A 39 15.26 -10.71 4.75
N GLU A 40 16.02 -11.79 4.71
CA GLU A 40 15.48 -13.15 4.91
C GLU A 40 15.13 -13.35 6.38
N HIS A 41 13.95 -13.92 6.65
CA HIS A 41 13.54 -14.30 8.00
C HIS A 41 12.75 -15.63 7.94
N PRO A 42 12.79 -16.46 8.99
CA PRO A 42 12.43 -17.86 8.93
C PRO A 42 10.92 -18.10 8.86
N SER A 43 10.61 -19.29 8.36
CA SER A 43 9.33 -19.95 8.14
C SER A 43 8.13 -19.48 8.97
N ARG A 44 7.01 -19.35 8.26
CA ARG A 44 5.65 -19.13 8.76
C ARG A 44 5.19 -20.24 9.74
N PRO A 45 4.42 -19.91 10.79
CA PRO A 45 3.63 -20.89 11.55
C PRO A 45 2.40 -21.35 10.77
N ASP A 46 2.16 -22.66 10.75
CA ASP A 46 0.99 -23.27 10.14
C ASP A 46 -0.24 -22.95 11.02
N LEU A 47 -1.11 -22.07 10.53
CA LEU A 47 -2.29 -21.61 11.25
C LEU A 47 -3.50 -21.77 10.33
N ASP A 48 -4.27 -22.83 10.56
CA ASP A 48 -5.53 -23.13 9.86
C ASP A 48 -6.68 -22.19 10.28
N ASP A 49 -6.55 -21.49 11.41
CA ASP A 49 -7.55 -20.56 11.92
C ASP A 49 -7.39 -19.16 11.28
N VAL A 50 -8.37 -18.78 10.45
CA VAL A 50 -8.42 -17.48 9.75
C VAL A 50 -8.44 -16.29 10.72
N GLN A 51 -9.02 -16.42 11.91
CA GLN A 51 -9.11 -15.35 12.90
C GLN A 51 -7.79 -15.18 13.66
N GLU A 52 -7.11 -16.26 14.00
CA GLU A 52 -5.77 -16.21 14.57
C GLU A 52 -4.72 -15.78 13.54
N LEU A 53 -4.87 -16.19 12.29
CA LEU A 53 -4.07 -15.71 11.18
C LEU A 53 -4.24 -14.20 11.00
N ARG A 54 -5.47 -13.67 11.05
CA ARG A 54 -5.73 -12.21 11.03
C ARG A 54 -5.08 -11.49 12.20
N LYS A 55 -5.22 -12.00 13.43
CA LYS A 55 -4.57 -11.39 14.62
C LYS A 55 -3.05 -11.42 14.50
N TYR A 56 -2.48 -12.52 14.01
CA TYR A 56 -1.05 -12.67 13.77
C TYR A 56 -0.58 -11.67 12.72
N ILE A 57 -1.24 -11.60 11.56
CA ILE A 57 -0.97 -10.65 10.48
C ILE A 57 -1.00 -9.20 11.00
N THR A 58 -2.05 -8.81 11.74
CA THR A 58 -2.17 -7.45 12.29
C THR A 58 -1.04 -7.11 13.26
N ARG A 59 -0.66 -8.06 14.14
CA ARG A 59 0.46 -7.85 15.09
C ARG A 59 1.79 -7.74 14.36
N GLN A 60 2.05 -8.65 13.42
CA GLN A 60 3.32 -8.76 12.71
C GLN A 60 3.53 -7.61 11.72
N ALA A 61 2.49 -7.13 11.06
CA ALA A 61 2.60 -6.06 10.06
C ALA A 61 3.25 -4.79 10.64
N SER A 62 2.99 -4.47 11.91
CA SER A 62 3.53 -3.27 12.55
C SER A 62 5.02 -3.34 12.92
N LEU A 63 5.68 -4.50 12.84
CA LEU A 63 7.01 -4.66 13.42
C LEU A 63 8.14 -4.12 12.52
N ASN A 64 8.14 -4.52 11.25
CA ASN A 64 9.12 -4.09 10.25
C ASN A 64 8.63 -4.41 8.82
N HIS A 65 9.36 -3.89 7.83
CA HIS A 65 9.05 -4.08 6.41
C HIS A 65 8.90 -5.56 5.99
N SER A 66 9.77 -6.45 6.45
CA SER A 66 9.75 -7.88 6.11
C SER A 66 8.48 -8.56 6.62
N THR A 67 8.16 -8.36 7.89
CA THR A 67 6.94 -8.89 8.52
C THR A 67 5.67 -8.30 7.90
N ALA A 68 5.74 -7.03 7.48
CA ALA A 68 4.63 -6.35 6.80
C ALA A 68 4.38 -6.90 5.40
N LYS A 69 5.45 -7.19 4.64
CA LYS A 69 5.33 -7.88 3.35
C LYS A 69 4.64 -9.22 3.50
N GLN A 70 5.07 -10.04 4.46
CA GLN A 70 4.48 -11.37 4.67
C GLN A 70 3.00 -11.27 5.07
N ALA A 71 2.68 -10.35 5.97
CA ALA A 71 1.31 -10.08 6.39
C ALA A 71 0.41 -9.65 5.21
N ALA A 72 0.93 -8.79 4.31
CA ALA A 72 0.23 -8.36 3.11
C ALA A 72 0.04 -9.48 2.09
N LEU A 73 1.07 -10.32 1.87
CA LEU A 73 0.96 -11.50 1.02
C LEU A 73 -0.18 -12.42 1.48
N VAL A 74 -0.26 -12.72 2.78
CA VAL A 74 -1.34 -13.57 3.29
C VAL A 74 -2.71 -12.91 3.15
N ARG A 75 -2.82 -11.61 3.42
CA ARG A 75 -4.07 -10.84 3.23
C ARG A 75 -4.55 -10.95 1.78
N ASP A 76 -3.64 -10.88 0.82
CA ASP A 76 -3.94 -10.81 -0.61
C ASP A 76 -3.93 -12.20 -1.29
N GLY A 77 -3.95 -13.29 -0.51
CA GLY A 77 -3.98 -14.65 -1.08
C GLY A 77 -2.69 -15.08 -1.79
N PHE A 78 -1.59 -14.39 -1.53
CA PHE A 78 -0.30 -14.50 -2.22
C PHE A 78 -0.32 -14.02 -3.67
N HIS A 79 -1.29 -13.19 -4.04
CA HIS A 79 -1.39 -12.57 -5.37
C HIS A 79 -0.95 -11.12 -5.36
N CYS A 80 -0.62 -10.63 -6.55
CA CYS A 80 -0.68 -9.19 -6.79
C CYS A 80 -2.13 -8.72 -6.70
N MET A 81 -2.38 -7.67 -5.93
CA MET A 81 -3.75 -7.18 -5.73
C MET A 81 -4.43 -6.62 -7.00
N ILE A 82 -3.64 -6.21 -8.00
CA ILE A 82 -4.15 -5.70 -9.28
C ILE A 82 -4.17 -6.82 -10.33
N LYS A 83 -3.11 -7.64 -10.38
CA LYS A 83 -3.03 -8.81 -11.26
C LYS A 83 -3.35 -10.06 -10.45
N THR A 84 -4.63 -10.37 -10.34
CA THR A 84 -5.15 -11.45 -9.47
C THR A 84 -4.71 -12.86 -9.86
N HIS A 85 -4.11 -13.06 -11.04
CA HIS A 85 -3.52 -14.33 -11.46
C HIS A 85 -2.00 -14.39 -11.28
N LEU A 86 -1.37 -13.29 -10.85
CA LEU A 86 0.08 -13.22 -10.62
C LEU A 86 0.40 -13.58 -9.18
N TYR A 87 0.93 -14.78 -8.96
CA TYR A 87 1.30 -15.31 -7.65
C TYR A 87 2.73 -14.89 -7.26
N ASP A 88 2.98 -14.76 -5.95
CA ASP A 88 4.34 -14.65 -5.44
C ASP A 88 5.15 -15.90 -5.76
N ALA A 89 6.36 -15.71 -6.30
CA ALA A 89 7.22 -16.79 -6.75
C ALA A 89 7.51 -17.85 -5.68
N GLN A 90 7.77 -17.45 -4.43
CA GLN A 90 8.09 -18.42 -3.36
C GLN A 90 6.86 -19.23 -2.96
N TYR A 91 5.68 -18.61 -3.00
CA TYR A 91 4.42 -19.32 -2.74
C TYR A 91 4.10 -20.28 -3.90
N PHE A 92 4.26 -19.83 -5.14
CA PHE A 92 4.02 -20.63 -6.33
C PHE A 92 4.92 -21.87 -6.35
N GLU A 93 6.23 -21.72 -6.16
CA GLU A 93 7.17 -22.85 -6.15
C GLU A 93 6.78 -23.97 -5.18
N ARG A 94 6.18 -23.63 -4.04
CA ARG A 94 5.75 -24.58 -3.01
C ARG A 94 4.38 -25.22 -3.29
N ASN A 95 3.54 -24.59 -4.11
CA ASN A 95 2.13 -24.94 -4.30
C ASN A 95 1.73 -25.09 -5.78
N TRP A 96 2.71 -25.15 -6.69
CA TRP A 96 2.49 -25.00 -8.13
C TRP A 96 1.48 -26.02 -8.69
N SER A 97 1.50 -27.26 -8.22
CA SER A 97 0.58 -28.31 -8.70
C SER A 97 -0.88 -27.98 -8.42
N THR A 98 -1.18 -27.48 -7.22
CA THR A 98 -2.51 -27.03 -6.81
C THR A 98 -2.94 -25.78 -7.58
N ILE A 99 -2.02 -24.82 -7.74
CA ILE A 99 -2.31 -23.57 -8.45
C ILE A 99 -2.62 -23.83 -9.93
N ILE A 100 -1.78 -24.59 -10.63
CA ILE A 100 -1.99 -24.91 -12.05
C ILE A 100 -3.32 -25.64 -12.26
N ALA A 101 -3.72 -26.50 -11.32
CA ALA A 101 -4.99 -27.22 -11.41
C ALA A 101 -6.23 -26.32 -11.21
N GLN A 102 -6.10 -25.23 -10.44
CA GLN A 102 -7.22 -24.37 -10.02
C GLN A 102 -7.34 -23.09 -10.84
N ASP A 103 -6.22 -22.56 -11.33
CA ASP A 103 -6.15 -21.27 -12.00
C ASP A 103 -5.43 -21.41 -13.36
N PRO A 104 -6.15 -21.60 -14.47
CA PRO A 104 -5.55 -21.75 -15.80
C PRO A 104 -4.88 -20.47 -16.32
N GLY A 105 -5.13 -19.32 -15.70
CA GLY A 105 -4.54 -18.03 -16.06
C GLY A 105 -3.29 -17.68 -15.25
N TRP A 106 -2.79 -18.62 -14.45
CA TRP A 106 -1.68 -18.39 -13.52
C TRP A 106 -0.48 -17.71 -14.19
N ASP A 107 0.13 -16.80 -13.45
CA ASP A 107 1.39 -16.16 -13.74
C ASP A 107 2.22 -16.10 -12.45
N VAL A 108 3.53 -15.90 -12.57
CA VAL A 108 4.44 -15.95 -11.43
C VAL A 108 5.42 -14.79 -11.45
N GLY A 109 5.63 -14.17 -10.29
CA GLY A 109 6.58 -13.08 -10.17
C GLY A 109 6.94 -12.75 -8.73
N THR A 110 7.99 -11.94 -8.57
CA THR A 110 8.32 -11.40 -7.25
C THR A 110 7.33 -10.30 -6.89
N LEU A 111 6.75 -10.34 -5.69
CA LEU A 111 5.86 -9.27 -5.22
C LEU A 111 6.58 -8.31 -4.26
N ARG A 112 6.17 -7.05 -4.30
CA ARG A 112 6.71 -5.93 -3.52
C ARG A 112 5.68 -5.46 -2.50
N CYS A 113 6.17 -5.08 -1.32
CA CYS A 113 5.42 -4.38 -0.30
C CYS A 113 5.45 -2.89 -0.61
N THR A 114 4.40 -2.38 -1.26
CA THR A 114 4.31 -1.00 -1.74
C THR A 114 3.56 -0.15 -0.73
N HIS A 115 4.21 0.83 -0.10
CA HIS A 115 3.50 1.72 0.80
C HIS A 115 2.71 2.80 0.06
N ILE A 116 1.45 3.04 0.47
CA ILE A 116 0.64 4.16 -0.03
C ILE A 116 1.30 5.47 0.39
N PHE A 117 1.54 5.63 1.70
CA PHE A 117 2.38 6.67 2.27
C PHE A 117 3.79 6.11 2.50
N PRO A 118 4.82 6.62 1.82
CA PRO A 118 6.15 6.03 1.81
C PRO A 118 6.82 6.10 3.19
N GLU A 119 7.72 5.16 3.49
CA GLU A 119 8.49 5.11 4.74
C GLU A 119 9.32 6.38 4.98
N GLY A 120 9.77 7.03 3.91
CA GLY A 120 10.40 8.36 3.89
C GLY A 120 9.59 9.49 4.53
N LEU A 121 8.31 9.26 4.82
CA LEU A 121 7.46 10.21 5.56
C LEU A 121 7.90 10.38 7.03
N ASN A 122 8.45 9.32 7.62
CA ASN A 122 8.91 9.30 9.02
C ASN A 122 10.42 9.47 9.16
N LEU A 123 11.15 9.43 8.05
CA LEU A 123 12.59 9.66 8.09
C LEU A 123 12.82 11.08 8.58
N HIS A 124 13.60 11.19 9.66
CA HIS A 124 14.41 12.35 10.01
C HIS A 124 15.39 12.62 8.85
N LEU A 125 14.84 12.94 7.68
CA LEU A 125 15.59 13.63 6.66
C LEU A 125 15.99 14.98 7.29
N GLU A 126 17.15 15.51 6.90
CA GLU A 126 17.63 16.85 7.25
C GLU A 126 16.74 17.97 6.68
N VAL A 127 15.43 17.73 6.53
CA VAL A 127 14.41 18.69 6.12
C VAL A 127 13.98 19.46 7.37
N PRO A 128 13.76 20.78 7.25
CA PRO A 128 13.24 21.57 8.34
C PRO A 128 11.96 20.97 8.93
N HIS A 129 11.84 20.99 10.25
CA HIS A 129 10.68 20.50 11.01
C HIS A 129 9.34 21.07 10.48
N GLU A 130 9.37 22.30 9.94
CA GLU A 130 8.23 22.97 9.29
C GLU A 130 7.77 22.27 8.00
N TRP A 131 8.70 21.70 7.22
CA TRP A 131 8.36 20.96 6.01
C TRP A 131 7.61 19.67 6.37
N VAL A 132 8.11 18.91 7.34
CA VAL A 132 7.46 17.69 7.84
C VAL A 132 6.08 18.01 8.42
N ALA A 133 5.95 19.09 9.19
CA ALA A 133 4.65 19.55 9.73
C ALA A 133 3.65 19.94 8.61
N SER A 134 4.13 20.55 7.53
CA SER A 134 3.28 20.89 6.38
C SER A 134 2.82 19.67 5.60
N VAL A 135 3.64 18.63 5.51
CA VAL A 135 3.28 17.34 4.92
C VAL A 135 2.20 16.65 5.75
N TRP A 136 2.35 16.60 7.08
CA TRP A 136 1.35 16.02 7.96
C TRP A 136 0.04 16.82 7.96
N SER A 137 0.12 18.14 7.87
CA SER A 137 -1.07 18.99 7.66
C SER A 137 -1.81 18.61 6.37
N ALA A 138 -1.06 18.33 5.29
CA ALA A 138 -1.65 17.89 4.03
C ALA A 138 -2.32 16.51 4.13
N ILE A 139 -1.69 15.56 4.81
CA ILE A 139 -2.25 14.21 5.05
C ILE A 139 -3.47 14.27 5.97
N GLY A 140 -3.46 15.14 6.99
CA GLY A 140 -4.58 15.34 7.90
C GLY A 140 -5.86 15.81 7.20
N MET A 141 -5.76 16.46 6.04
CA MET A 141 -6.93 16.82 5.21
C MET A 141 -7.63 15.60 4.58
N PHE A 142 -7.02 14.42 4.63
CA PHE A 142 -7.61 13.14 4.23
C PHE A 142 -8.11 12.33 5.44
N SER A 143 -8.22 12.96 6.62
CA SER A 143 -8.64 12.32 7.87
C SER A 143 -7.70 11.20 8.33
N ILE A 144 -6.44 11.25 7.90
CA ILE A 144 -5.39 10.33 8.35
C ILE A 144 -4.52 11.08 9.36
N HIS A 145 -4.47 10.59 10.59
CA HIS A 145 -3.70 11.24 11.64
C HIS A 145 -2.26 10.75 11.68
N MET A 146 -1.32 11.66 11.97
CA MET A 146 0.11 11.34 12.10
C MET A 146 0.38 10.17 13.05
N LYS A 147 -0.37 10.08 14.15
CA LYS A 147 -0.23 8.99 15.13
C LYS A 147 -0.46 7.59 14.53
N GLU A 148 -1.20 7.50 13.44
CA GLU A 148 -1.51 6.22 12.79
C GLU A 148 -0.38 5.72 11.88
N LEU A 149 0.43 6.62 11.33
CA LEU A 149 1.47 6.30 10.35
C LEU A 149 2.89 6.52 10.90
N ASN A 150 3.05 7.04 12.12
CA ASN A 150 4.37 7.29 12.73
C ASN A 150 5.04 5.99 13.21
N GLY A 151 6.36 5.92 13.09
CA GLY A 151 7.18 4.77 13.48
C GLY A 151 6.68 3.46 12.86
N ALA A 152 6.44 2.45 13.72
CA ALA A 152 5.85 1.16 13.38
C ALA A 152 4.51 1.24 12.61
N GLY A 153 3.73 2.31 12.84
CA GLY A 153 2.44 2.52 12.18
C GLY A 153 2.53 2.63 10.66
N ILE A 154 3.71 2.99 10.12
CA ILE A 154 3.94 3.08 8.68
C ILE A 154 3.79 1.73 7.97
N HIS A 155 4.00 0.63 8.69
CA HIS A 155 3.91 -0.74 8.18
C HIS A 155 2.54 -1.38 8.39
N ARG A 156 1.54 -0.62 8.86
CA ARG A 156 0.17 -1.12 8.95
C ARG A 156 -0.32 -1.59 7.58
N LEU A 157 -1.12 -2.65 7.57
CA LEU A 157 -1.58 -3.26 6.31
C LEU A 157 -2.40 -2.30 5.45
N GLU A 158 -3.16 -1.40 6.06
CA GLU A 158 -3.97 -0.41 5.35
C GLU A 158 -3.11 0.58 4.56
N ASN A 159 -1.82 0.68 4.89
CA ASN A 159 -0.84 1.47 4.16
C ASN A 159 -0.03 0.63 3.14
N ILE A 160 -0.35 -0.66 2.94
CA ILE A 160 0.45 -1.57 2.11
C ILE A 160 -0.36 -2.16 0.96
N LEU A 161 0.23 -2.09 -0.23
CA LEU A 161 -0.21 -2.75 -1.45
C LEU A 161 0.78 -3.83 -1.89
N THR A 162 0.31 -5.04 -2.17
CA THR A 162 1.10 -6.12 -2.75
C THR A 162 1.09 -6.00 -4.28
N LEU A 163 2.18 -5.49 -4.86
CA LEU A 163 2.27 -5.21 -6.29
C LEU A 163 3.42 -5.97 -6.96
N SER A 164 3.30 -6.24 -8.26
CA SER A 164 4.45 -6.65 -9.07
C SER A 164 5.48 -5.51 -9.16
N PRO A 165 6.73 -5.76 -9.56
CA PRO A 165 7.76 -4.73 -9.61
C PRO A 165 7.37 -3.57 -10.53
N SER A 166 6.84 -3.88 -11.72
CA SER A 166 6.40 -2.84 -12.67
C SER A 166 5.23 -2.00 -12.14
N LEU A 167 4.27 -2.62 -11.46
CA LEU A 167 3.14 -1.89 -10.87
C LEU A 167 3.57 -1.04 -9.68
N HIS A 168 4.48 -1.55 -8.86
CA HIS A 168 5.13 -0.77 -7.80
C HIS A 168 5.82 0.48 -8.37
N ASP A 169 6.58 0.32 -9.45
CA ASP A 169 7.30 1.43 -10.08
C ASP A 169 6.33 2.47 -10.68
N PHE A 170 5.27 2.03 -11.36
CA PHE A 170 4.24 2.95 -11.85
C PHE A 170 3.51 3.67 -10.73
N PHE A 171 3.25 2.99 -9.61
CA PHE A 171 2.59 3.59 -8.46
C PHE A 171 3.48 4.63 -7.76
N ASP A 172 4.76 4.31 -7.54
CA ASP A 172 5.71 5.25 -6.92
C ASP A 172 6.01 6.45 -7.83
N GLN A 173 5.97 6.27 -9.15
CA GLN A 173 6.10 7.36 -10.14
C GLN A 173 4.80 8.15 -10.37
N LEU A 174 3.71 7.80 -9.69
CA LEU A 174 2.38 8.41 -9.87
C LEU A 174 1.83 8.25 -11.30
N ALA A 175 2.34 7.28 -12.06
CA ALA A 175 1.81 6.87 -13.36
C ALA A 175 0.61 5.93 -13.22
N LEU A 176 0.36 5.43 -12.01
CA LEU A 176 -0.78 4.62 -11.61
C LEU A 176 -1.36 5.15 -10.29
N TRP A 177 -2.68 5.26 -10.21
CA TRP A 177 -3.40 5.53 -8.96
C TRP A 177 -4.64 4.64 -8.86
N LEU A 178 -5.14 4.48 -7.64
CA LEU A 178 -6.34 3.69 -7.35
C LEU A 178 -7.45 4.62 -6.88
N GLU A 179 -8.65 4.37 -7.38
CA GLU A 179 -9.86 5.06 -6.93
C GLU A 179 -10.65 4.14 -6.01
N ALA A 180 -11.17 4.71 -4.92
CA ALA A 180 -12.05 3.98 -4.03
C ALA A 180 -13.40 3.75 -4.73
N VAL A 181 -13.78 2.49 -4.91
CA VAL A 181 -15.10 2.14 -5.44
C VAL A 181 -16.09 1.95 -4.30
N VAL A 182 -17.29 2.49 -4.43
CA VAL A 182 -18.39 2.17 -3.51
C VAL A 182 -18.85 0.76 -3.82
N PHE A 183 -18.74 -0.14 -2.85
CA PHE A 183 -19.16 -1.53 -3.04
C PHE A 183 -20.69 -1.57 -3.22
N ASN A 184 -21.13 -1.74 -4.46
CA ASN A 184 -22.54 -1.88 -4.79
C ASN A 184 -22.82 -3.36 -5.08
N LEU A 185 -23.45 -4.05 -4.13
CA LEU A 185 -23.75 -5.49 -4.19
C LEU A 185 -24.49 -5.89 -5.47
N VAL A 186 -25.24 -4.96 -6.08
CA VAL A 186 -26.01 -5.18 -7.30
C VAL A 186 -25.11 -5.36 -8.53
N SER A 187 -23.99 -4.64 -8.61
CA SER A 187 -23.08 -4.72 -9.76
C SER A 187 -22.23 -6.00 -9.74
N TRP A 188 -21.95 -6.54 -8.55
CA TRP A 188 -21.12 -7.75 -8.39
C TRP A 188 -21.80 -9.03 -8.89
N LEU A 189 -23.13 -9.12 -8.80
CA LEU A 189 -23.89 -10.27 -9.29
C LEU A 189 -24.01 -10.31 -10.82
N GLN A 190 -23.77 -9.21 -11.52
CA GLN A 190 -23.84 -9.14 -12.99
C GLN A 190 -22.56 -9.62 -13.69
N TYR A 191 -21.43 -9.73 -12.97
CA TYR A 191 -20.15 -10.21 -13.52
C TYR A 191 -19.89 -11.70 -13.26
N PHE A 192 -20.79 -12.40 -12.55
CA PHE A 192 -20.68 -13.83 -12.22
C PHE A 192 -21.91 -14.65 -12.64
N SER A 193 -22.66 -14.19 -13.64
CA SER A 193 -23.71 -14.96 -14.33
C SER A 193 -23.24 -15.47 -15.68
#